data_AF-E1RIN5-F1
#
_entry.id   AF-E1RIN5-F1
#
_cell.length_a   1.000
_cell.length_b   1.000
_cell.length_c   1.000
_cell.angle_alpha   90.00
_cell.angle_beta   90.00
_cell.angle_gamma   90.00
#
_symmetry.space_group_name_H-M   'P 1'
#
loop_
_entity.id
_entity.type
_entity.pdbx_description
1 polymer ?
#
loop_
_entity_poly.entity_id
_entity_poly.type
_entity_poly.pdbx_seq_one_letter_code
_entity_poly.pdbx_strand_id
1 'polypeptide(L)'
;MMSTEDEKKVLLVMGCPQVPVQTPAVLYISYKLKEEGYKPVAAGTPAADMIIKYSDPGLYYIGELKNIDSEVARIVDEGENYDLCFVFIHNDSGVAYAATMNEILECEVIPVVFGKEYDEMVKLIDFSSRIISAEAVHNPKPLIKEIDRVMKWAV
;
A
#
# COMPACT_ATOMS: atom_id res chain seq x y z
N MET A 1 16.96 14.36 20.81
CA MET A 1 15.75 15.10 20.37
C MET A 1 16.03 15.59 18.97
N MET A 2 15.59 14.85 17.96
CA MET A 2 15.61 15.32 16.57
C MET A 2 14.46 16.31 16.40
N SER A 3 14.76 17.43 15.74
CA SER A 3 13.82 18.45 15.32
C SER A 3 12.71 17.85 14.46
N THR A 4 11.48 18.32 14.66
CA THR A 4 10.30 18.05 13.83
C THR A 4 10.49 18.67 12.43
N GLU A 5 11.27 18.03 11.59
CA GLU A 5 10.96 18.00 10.16
C GLU A 5 9.70 17.12 10.04
N ASP A 6 8.70 17.55 9.28
CA ASP A 6 7.47 16.79 9.08
C ASP A 6 7.83 15.36 8.64
N GLU A 7 7.55 14.38 9.50
CA GLU A 7 7.86 12.96 9.26
C GLU A 7 7.16 12.53 7.97
N LYS A 8 7.92 12.15 6.94
CA LYS A 8 7.36 11.78 5.64
C LYS A 8 6.45 10.58 5.78
N LYS A 9 5.19 10.70 5.34
CA LYS A 9 4.16 9.67 5.49
C LYS A 9 3.95 8.94 4.18
N VAL A 10 3.82 7.62 4.27
CA VAL A 10 3.51 6.76 3.12
C VAL A 10 2.24 5.98 3.39
N LEU A 11 1.25 6.11 2.50
CA LEU A 11 -0.01 5.41 2.60
C LEU A 11 0.09 4.02 1.98
N LEU A 12 -0.42 2.99 2.66
CA LEU A 12 -0.55 1.62 2.17
C LEU A 12 -2.03 1.23 2.17
N VAL A 13 -2.65 1.32 1.00
CA VAL A 13 -4.08 1.06 0.79
C VAL A 13 -4.31 -0.42 0.53
N MET A 14 -5.08 -1.08 1.41
CA MET A 14 -5.31 -2.52 1.40
C MET A 14 -6.75 -2.87 1.00
N GLY A 15 -6.89 -3.60 -0.10
CA GLY A 15 -8.16 -4.21 -0.50
C GLY A 15 -8.55 -5.44 0.33
N CYS A 16 -9.52 -6.20 -0.18
CA CYS A 16 -9.99 -7.45 0.45
C CYS A 16 -8.81 -8.42 0.69
N PRO A 17 -8.63 -8.99 1.89
CA PRO A 17 -7.47 -9.84 2.18
C PRO A 17 -7.67 -11.31 1.73
N GLN A 18 -8.24 -11.54 0.54
CA GLN A 18 -8.54 -12.89 0.03
C GLN A 18 -7.26 -13.64 -0.40
N VAL A 19 -6.29 -12.92 -0.93
CA VAL A 19 -5.05 -13.50 -1.44
C VAL A 19 -3.94 -13.37 -0.38
N PRO A 20 -3.41 -14.47 0.18
CA PRO A 20 -2.53 -14.46 1.35
C PRO A 20 -1.27 -13.61 1.27
N VAL A 21 -0.76 -13.30 0.08
CA VAL A 21 0.49 -12.53 -0.07
C VAL A 21 0.35 -11.04 0.26
N GLN A 22 -0.88 -10.51 0.37
CA GLN A 22 -1.10 -9.09 0.68
C GLN A 22 -0.44 -8.68 2.00
N THR A 23 -0.77 -9.37 3.10
CA THR A 23 -0.29 -8.99 4.45
C THR A 23 1.24 -9.05 4.56
N PRO A 24 1.93 -10.12 4.13
CA PRO A 24 3.39 -10.13 4.12
C PRO A 24 4.02 -9.01 3.28
N ALA A 25 3.42 -8.68 2.13
CA ALA A 25 3.93 -7.61 1.26
C ALA A 25 3.76 -6.22 1.90
N VAL A 26 2.61 -5.94 2.53
CA VAL A 26 2.35 -4.72 3.29
C VAL A 26 3.39 -4.56 4.41
N LEU A 27 3.59 -5.59 5.23
CA LEU A 27 4.55 -5.55 6.33
C LEU A 27 6.00 -5.40 5.84
N TYR A 28 6.36 -6.06 4.74
CA TYR A 28 7.69 -5.95 4.15
C TYR A 28 7.98 -4.54 3.63
N ILE A 29 7.06 -3.95 2.85
CA ILE A 29 7.20 -2.57 2.37
C ILE A 29 7.28 -1.61 3.56
N SER A 30 6.43 -1.79 4.57
CA SER A 30 6.42 -0.94 5.76
C SER A 30 7.73 -1.01 6.54
N TYR A 31 8.30 -2.21 6.71
CA TYR A 31 9.64 -2.37 7.28
C TYR A 31 10.68 -1.58 6.48
N LYS A 32 10.74 -1.75 5.16
CA LYS A 32 11.70 -1.04 4.30
C LYS A 32 11.53 0.47 4.36
N LEU A 33 10.30 0.96 4.33
CA LEU A 33 10.00 2.39 4.46
C LEU A 33 10.50 2.98 5.79
N LYS A 34 10.34 2.25 6.90
CA LYS A 34 10.87 2.68 8.20
C LYS A 34 12.40 2.74 8.21
N GLU A 35 13.08 1.81 7.56
CA GLU A 35 14.55 1.86 7.43
C GLU A 35 15.01 3.11 6.66
N GLU A 36 14.18 3.60 5.73
CA GLU A 36 14.40 4.84 4.97
C GLU A 36 13.85 6.11 5.68
N GLY A 37 13.39 5.99 6.92
CA GLY A 37 12.92 7.13 7.72
C GLY A 37 11.51 7.63 7.40
N TYR A 38 10.72 6.87 6.63
CA TYR A 38 9.31 7.15 6.40
C TYR A 38 8.42 6.56 7.51
N LYS A 39 7.24 7.16 7.70
CA LYS A 39 6.15 6.62 8.52
C LYS A 39 5.12 5.89 7.66
N PRO A 40 5.03 4.55 7.74
CA PRO A 40 4.00 3.79 7.04
C PRO A 40 2.64 3.96 7.72
N VAL A 41 1.63 4.35 6.96
CA VAL A 41 0.22 4.41 7.38
C VAL A 41 -0.55 3.39 6.57
N ALA A 42 -1.06 2.34 7.20
CA ALA A 42 -1.90 1.36 6.52
C ALA A 42 -3.36 1.76 6.61
N ALA A 43 -4.08 1.70 5.49
CA ALA A 43 -5.51 1.96 5.42
C ALA A 43 -6.22 0.82 4.70
N GLY A 44 -7.10 0.09 5.39
CA GLY A 44 -7.72 -1.10 4.83
C GLY A 44 -9.20 -1.25 5.10
N THR A 45 -9.77 -2.31 4.52
CA THR A 45 -11.08 -2.83 4.94
C THR A 45 -11.01 -3.35 6.38
N PRO A 46 -12.13 -3.45 7.12
CA PRO A 46 -12.12 -3.98 8.48
C PRO A 46 -11.45 -5.35 8.61
N ALA A 47 -11.61 -6.23 7.62
CA ALA A 47 -10.95 -7.53 7.60
C ALA A 47 -9.43 -7.43 7.40
N ALA A 48 -8.97 -6.58 6.47
CA ALA A 48 -7.54 -6.35 6.24
C ALA A 48 -6.86 -5.75 7.48
N ASP A 49 -7.49 -4.73 8.08
CA ASP A 49 -7.00 -4.09 9.30
C ASP A 49 -6.89 -5.08 10.45
N MET A 50 -7.88 -5.94 10.65
CA MET A 50 -7.83 -6.97 11.71
C MET A 50 -6.69 -7.96 11.49
N ILE A 51 -6.44 -8.38 10.25
CA ILE A 51 -5.32 -9.28 9.95
C ILE A 51 -3.98 -8.59 10.26
N ILE A 52 -3.82 -7.30 9.93
CA ILE A 52 -2.63 -6.53 10.28
C ILE A 52 -2.48 -6.43 11.80
N LYS A 53 -3.54 -6.11 12.55
CA LYS A 53 -3.50 -6.04 14.03
C LYS A 53 -3.02 -7.33 14.67
N TYR A 54 -3.39 -8.49 14.13
CA TYR A 54 -2.92 -9.77 14.64
C TYR A 54 -1.54 -10.18 14.12
N SER A 55 -1.10 -9.63 12.99
CA SER A 55 0.21 -9.91 12.39
C SER A 55 1.32 -9.01 12.93
N ASP A 56 0.98 -7.79 13.35
CA ASP A 56 1.87 -6.79 13.96
C ASP A 56 1.20 -6.11 15.17
N PRO A 57 0.94 -6.85 16.26
CA PRO A 57 0.20 -6.34 17.42
C PRO A 57 0.92 -5.21 18.15
N GLY A 58 2.25 -5.10 17.98
CA GLY A 58 3.06 -4.04 18.57
C GLY A 58 3.26 -2.82 17.65
N LEU A 59 2.73 -2.85 16.43
CA LEU A 59 2.95 -1.81 15.42
C LEU A 59 4.46 -1.53 15.20
N TYR A 60 5.24 -2.60 15.13
CA TYR A 60 6.68 -2.51 14.89
C TYR A 60 7.00 -2.14 13.44
N TYR A 61 6.15 -2.55 12.49
CA TYR A 61 6.31 -2.27 11.06
C TYR A 61 5.38 -1.16 10.60
N ILE A 62 4.13 -1.15 11.06
CA ILE A 62 3.14 -0.12 10.71
C ILE A 62 3.22 1.03 11.72
N GLY A 63 3.23 2.28 11.26
CA GLY A 63 3.17 3.45 12.14
C GLY A 63 1.75 3.75 12.62
N GLU A 64 0.79 3.72 11.70
CA GLU A 64 -0.64 3.94 11.97
C GLU A 64 -1.51 2.98 11.16
N LEU A 65 -2.62 2.55 11.73
CA LEU A 65 -3.61 1.70 11.05
C LEU A 65 -4.98 2.38 11.06
N LYS A 66 -5.55 2.57 9.88
CA LYS A 66 -6.77 3.34 9.67
C LYS A 66 -7.79 2.57 8.81
N ASN A 67 -9.05 2.96 8.88
CA ASN A 67 -10.07 2.47 7.96
C ASN A 67 -9.98 3.22 6.62
N ILE A 68 -10.02 2.48 5.51
CA ILE A 68 -9.87 3.04 4.15
C ILE A 68 -10.90 4.11 3.80
N ASP A 69 -12.18 3.90 4.11
CA ASP A 69 -13.25 4.84 3.72
C ASP A 69 -13.15 6.14 4.52
N SER A 70 -12.82 6.03 5.82
CA SER A 70 -12.57 7.18 6.67
C SER A 70 -11.35 7.96 6.21
N GLU A 71 -10.29 7.27 5.75
CA GLU A 71 -9.08 7.95 5.29
C GLU A 71 -9.27 8.65 3.96
N VAL A 72 -10.06 8.09 3.04
CA VAL A 72 -10.48 8.79 1.81
C VAL A 72 -11.20 10.09 2.15
N ALA A 73 -12.14 10.07 3.09
CA ALA A 73 -12.85 11.27 3.53
C ALA A 73 -11.87 12.32 4.10
N ARG A 74 -10.89 11.91 4.91
CA ARG A 74 -9.88 12.84 5.45
C ARG A 74 -8.99 13.46 4.38
N ILE A 75 -8.60 12.71 3.35
CA ILE A 75 -7.81 13.25 2.23
C ILE A 75 -8.62 14.33 1.51
N VAL A 76 -9.90 14.05 1.20
CA VAL A 76 -10.76 14.95 0.43
C VAL A 76 -11.25 16.16 1.24
N ASP A 77 -11.71 15.94 2.47
CA ASP A 77 -12.42 16.95 3.26
C ASP A 77 -11.48 17.74 4.19
N GLU A 78 -10.41 17.11 4.69
CA GLU A 78 -9.48 17.71 5.66
C GLU A 78 -8.13 18.10 5.04
N GLY A 79 -7.86 17.69 3.80
CA GLY A 79 -6.58 17.95 3.12
C GLY A 79 -5.41 17.13 3.68
N GLU A 80 -5.69 15.93 4.23
CA GLU A 80 -4.63 14.99 4.60
C GLU A 80 -3.79 14.62 3.37
N ASN A 81 -2.47 14.66 3.49
CA ASN A 81 -1.55 14.39 2.38
C ASN A 81 -0.44 13.41 2.77
N TYR A 82 0.15 12.80 1.74
CA TYR A 82 1.15 11.73 1.81
C TYR A 82 2.27 12.01 0.81
N ASP A 83 3.47 11.49 1.08
CA ASP A 83 4.63 11.62 0.18
C ASP A 83 4.68 10.53 -0.90
N LEU A 84 4.01 9.40 -0.64
CA LEU A 84 3.92 8.24 -1.54
C LEU A 84 2.69 7.40 -1.15
N CYS A 85 2.09 6.72 -2.11
CA CYS A 85 0.97 5.82 -1.86
C CYS A 85 1.17 4.48 -2.58
N PHE A 86 0.98 3.37 -1.86
CA PHE A 86 0.92 2.03 -2.43
C PHE A 86 -0.51 1.50 -2.37
N VAL A 87 -1.01 0.94 -3.46
CA VAL A 87 -2.36 0.36 -3.51
C VAL A 87 -2.27 -1.12 -3.87
N PHE A 88 -2.73 -1.98 -2.97
CA PHE A 88 -2.66 -3.43 -3.11
C PHE A 88 -3.89 -3.98 -3.85
N ILE A 89 -3.66 -4.60 -5.01
CA ILE A 89 -4.71 -4.98 -5.98
C ILE A 89 -4.65 -6.48 -6.27
N HIS A 90 -5.76 -7.18 -6.01
CA HIS A 90 -5.97 -8.56 -6.47
C HIS A 90 -7.33 -8.75 -7.16
N ASN A 91 -8.12 -7.68 -7.31
CA ASN A 91 -9.45 -7.67 -7.93
C ASN A 91 -9.82 -6.24 -8.38
N ASP A 92 -10.94 -6.11 -9.10
CA ASP A 92 -11.44 -4.85 -9.66
C ASP A 92 -11.66 -3.75 -8.61
N SER A 93 -12.06 -4.11 -7.38
CA SER A 93 -12.23 -3.12 -6.30
C SER A 93 -10.90 -2.47 -5.92
N GLY A 94 -9.80 -3.22 -5.95
CA GLY A 94 -8.45 -2.66 -5.75
C GLY A 94 -8.07 -1.68 -6.85
N VAL A 95 -8.44 -1.95 -8.10
CA VAL A 95 -8.22 -1.03 -9.24
C VAL A 95 -9.00 0.27 -9.04
N ALA A 96 -10.27 0.18 -8.62
CA ALA A 96 -11.09 1.35 -8.33
C ALA A 96 -10.48 2.22 -7.21
N TYR A 97 -9.98 1.62 -6.12
CA TYR A 97 -9.28 2.38 -5.09
C TYR A 97 -7.99 3.03 -5.62
N ALA A 98 -7.26 2.37 -6.51
CA ALA A 98 -6.05 2.95 -7.09
C ALA A 98 -6.35 4.18 -7.95
N ALA A 99 -7.40 4.12 -8.77
CA ALA A 99 -7.88 5.27 -9.55
C ALA A 99 -8.32 6.42 -8.64
N THR A 100 -9.11 6.15 -7.60
CA THR A 100 -9.53 7.16 -6.62
C THR A 100 -8.32 7.82 -5.95
N MET A 101 -7.36 7.02 -5.47
CA MET A 101 -6.17 7.56 -4.80
C MET A 101 -5.33 8.41 -5.75
N ASN A 102 -5.19 8.00 -7.01
CA ASN A 102 -4.45 8.76 -8.02
C ASN A 102 -5.13 10.09 -8.38
N GLU A 103 -6.46 10.17 -8.26
CA GLU A 103 -7.21 11.40 -8.51
C GLU A 103 -7.13 12.38 -7.32
N ILE A 104 -7.18 11.88 -6.08
CA ILE A 104 -7.28 12.73 -4.88
C ILE A 104 -5.94 13.07 -4.23
N LEU A 105 -4.88 12.30 -4.48
CA LEU A 105 -3.55 12.54 -3.91
C LEU A 105 -2.66 13.31 -4.89
N GLU A 106 -1.85 14.22 -4.34
CA GLU A 106 -0.84 14.95 -5.11
C GLU A 106 0.49 14.18 -5.25
N CYS A 107 0.62 13.03 -4.58
CA CYS A 107 1.82 12.20 -4.59
C CYS A 107 1.74 11.05 -5.59
N GLU A 108 2.86 10.38 -5.79
CA GLU A 108 2.90 9.21 -6.65
C GLU A 108 2.10 8.05 -6.02
N VAL A 109 1.19 7.49 -6.81
CA VAL A 109 0.46 6.26 -6.49
C VAL A 109 1.10 5.09 -7.22
N ILE A 110 1.54 4.07 -6.49
CA ILE A 110 2.19 2.85 -6.99
C ILE A 110 1.26 1.65 -6.80
N PRO A 111 0.60 1.16 -7.86
CA PRO A 111 -0.15 -0.08 -7.81
C PRO A 111 0.76 -1.28 -7.54
N VAL A 112 0.35 -2.12 -6.58
CA VAL A 112 0.98 -3.39 -6.23
C VAL A 112 -0.01 -4.50 -6.57
N VAL A 113 0.14 -5.10 -7.75
CA VAL A 113 -0.81 -6.03 -8.35
C VAL A 113 -0.34 -7.48 -8.21
N PHE A 114 -1.22 -8.34 -7.69
CA PHE A 114 -0.91 -9.74 -7.41
C PHE A 114 -2.13 -10.64 -7.57
N GLY A 115 -1.92 -11.95 -7.46
CA GLY A 115 -2.94 -12.96 -7.72
C GLY A 115 -2.72 -13.72 -9.02
N LYS A 116 -3.68 -14.58 -9.39
CA LYS A 116 -3.63 -15.35 -10.64
C LYS A 116 -3.92 -14.49 -11.86
N GLU A 117 -4.88 -13.59 -11.73
CA GLU A 117 -5.38 -12.69 -12.77
C GLU A 117 -4.69 -11.32 -12.71
N TYR A 118 -3.45 -11.27 -12.19
CA TYR A 118 -2.73 -10.01 -11.97
C TYR A 118 -2.54 -9.23 -13.29
N ASP A 119 -2.35 -9.93 -14.41
CA ASP A 119 -2.15 -9.31 -15.72
C ASP A 119 -3.42 -8.68 -16.27
N GLU A 120 -4.60 -9.22 -15.93
CA GLU A 120 -5.89 -8.62 -16.23
C GLU A 120 -6.07 -7.34 -15.41
N MET A 121 -5.76 -7.38 -14.11
CA MET A 121 -5.84 -6.20 -13.24
C MET A 121 -4.92 -5.08 -13.69
N VAL A 122 -3.70 -5.39 -14.15
CA VAL A 122 -2.76 -4.39 -14.70
C VAL A 122 -3.36 -3.68 -15.93
N LYS A 123 -4.11 -4.38 -16.79
CA LYS A 123 -4.73 -3.79 -17.99
C LYS A 123 -5.88 -2.83 -17.66
N LEU A 124 -6.45 -2.93 -16.47
CA LEU A 124 -7.54 -2.04 -16.01
C LEU A 124 -7.01 -0.74 -15.41
N ILE A 125 -5.70 -0.62 -15.15
CA ILE A 125 -5.07 0.61 -14.66
C ILE A 125 -4.85 1.54 -15.87
N ASP A 126 -5.56 2.66 -15.90
CA ASP A 126 -5.61 3.59 -17.03
C ASP A 126 -4.85 4.92 -16.80
N PHE A 127 -4.17 5.05 -15.66
CA PHE A 127 -3.32 6.19 -15.33
C PHE A 127 -1.82 5.86 -15.41
N SER A 128 -0.99 6.89 -15.66
CA SER A 128 0.47 6.73 -15.76
C SER A 128 1.09 6.54 -14.37
N SER A 129 1.66 5.37 -14.10
CA SER A 129 2.29 5.07 -12.82
C SER A 129 3.39 4.01 -12.94
N ARG A 130 4.31 3.99 -11.96
CA ARG A 130 5.16 2.82 -11.71
C ARG A 130 4.30 1.69 -11.13
N ILE A 131 4.23 0.57 -11.84
CA ILE A 131 3.46 -0.61 -11.41
C ILE A 131 4.41 -1.70 -10.93
N ILE A 132 4.11 -2.27 -9.76
CA ILE A 132 4.71 -3.49 -9.23
C ILE A 132 3.70 -4.61 -9.46
N SER A 133 4.06 -5.65 -10.21
CA SER A 133 3.12 -6.72 -10.53
C SER A 133 3.78 -8.09 -10.61
N ALA A 134 3.16 -9.11 -10.02
CA ALA A 134 3.63 -10.49 -10.14
C ALA A 134 2.50 -11.51 -9.94
N GLU A 135 2.62 -12.66 -10.60
CA GLU A 135 1.81 -13.83 -10.26
C GLU A 135 2.21 -14.34 -8.86
N ALA A 136 1.43 -13.98 -7.85
CA ALA A 136 1.70 -14.34 -6.46
C ALA A 136 0.37 -14.56 -5.71
N VAL A 137 0.15 -15.78 -5.23
CA VAL A 137 -1.10 -16.15 -4.52
C VAL A 137 -0.83 -16.49 -3.06
N HIS A 138 0.00 -17.51 -2.82
CA HIS A 138 0.38 -17.97 -1.48
C HIS A 138 1.88 -17.80 -1.21
N ASN A 139 2.70 -17.86 -2.26
CA ASN A 139 4.14 -17.61 -2.18
C ASN A 139 4.41 -16.11 -2.43
N PRO A 140 4.88 -15.34 -1.44
CA PRO A 140 5.12 -13.90 -1.62
C PRO A 140 6.40 -13.61 -2.42
N LYS A 141 7.30 -14.59 -2.58
CA LYS A 141 8.63 -14.39 -3.16
C LYS A 141 8.65 -13.70 -4.54
N PRO A 142 7.76 -14.02 -5.50
CA PRO A 142 7.72 -13.32 -6.78
C PRO A 142 7.41 -11.83 -6.60
N LEU A 143 6.42 -11.51 -5.76
CA LEU A 143 6.01 -10.12 -5.51
C LEU A 143 7.10 -9.34 -4.77
N ILE A 144 7.71 -9.93 -3.74
CA ILE A 144 8.82 -9.28 -3.00
C ILE A 144 10.00 -8.95 -3.93
N LYS A 145 10.34 -9.85 -4.87
CA LYS A 145 11.39 -9.57 -5.86
C LYS A 145 11.06 -8.38 -6.75
N GLU A 146 9.81 -8.26 -7.18
CA GLU A 146 9.36 -7.13 -8.00
C GLU A 146 9.34 -5.82 -7.20
N ILE A 147 8.92 -5.87 -5.92
CA ILE A 147 9.01 -4.74 -4.99
C ILE A 147 10.46 -4.25 -4.90
N ASP A 148 11.41 -5.15 -4.60
CA ASP A 148 12.83 -4.80 -4.49
C ASP A 148 13.40 -4.28 -5.82
N ARG A 149 12.97 -4.85 -6.96
CA ARG A 149 13.43 -4.43 -8.30
C ARG A 149 12.96 -3.03 -8.67
N VAL A 150 11.70 -2.71 -8.40
CA VAL A 150 11.09 -1.43 -8.77
C VAL A 150 11.48 -0.34 -7.78
N MET A 151 11.36 -0.64 -6.49
CA MET A 151 11.72 0.32 -5.47
C MET A 151 13.23 0.50 -5.42
N LYS A 152 14.04 -0.55 -5.60
CA LYS A 152 15.48 -0.49 -5.35
C LYS A 152 15.78 0.16 -3.99
N TRP A 153 14.85 -0.02 -3.05
CA TRP A 153 14.77 0.62 -1.72
C TRP A 153 14.91 2.16 -1.76
N ALA A 154 14.37 2.75 -2.81
CA ALA A 154 14.39 4.17 -3.17
C ALA A 154 13.98 5.13 -2.03
N VAL A 155 14.73 6.21 -1.80
CA VAL A 155 16.00 6.70 -2.44
C VAL A 155 16.99 7.09 -1.37
#